data_AF-A0AAU4HPT4-F1
#
_entry.id   AF-A0AAU4HPT4-F1
#
_cell.length_a   1.000
_cell.length_b   1.000
_cell.length_c   1.000
_cell.angle_alpha   90.00
_cell.angle_beta   90.00
_cell.angle_gamma   90.00
#
_symmetry.space_group_name_H-M   'P 1'
#
loop_
_entity.id
_entity.type
_entity.pdbx_description
1 polymer ?
#
loop_
_entity_poly.entity_id
_entity_poly.type
_entity_poly.pdbx_seq_one_letter_code
_entity_poly.pdbx_strand_id
1 'polypeptide(L)'
;MIYLDSCALLKFIKPEPESQALRAWRAALPEGTELLTSDLARLEITRTLHRAGVDPQRIAYFVAQAVRGVYLIDLTSTVLARATAYQAPGLGTLDSLHLATADPFRVGLTAFVTYDSELAKAAADFGLPVHAPA
;
A
#
# COMPACT_ATOMS: atom_id res chain seq x y z
N MET A 1 -13.43 -1.93 -3.50
CA MET A 1 -12.34 -1.34 -2.68
C MET A 1 -11.00 -1.68 -3.32
N ILE A 2 -10.01 -0.82 -3.17
CA ILE A 2 -8.66 -1.01 -3.71
C ILE A 2 -7.65 -0.80 -2.60
N TYR A 3 -6.75 -1.76 -2.40
CA TYR A 3 -5.63 -1.62 -1.46
C TYR A 3 -4.42 -1.05 -2.18
N LEU A 4 -3.77 -0.05 -1.60
CA LEU A 4 -2.51 0.52 -2.09
C LEU A 4 -1.41 0.22 -1.07
N ASP A 5 -0.30 -0.39 -1.47
CA ASP A 5 0.88 -0.47 -0.61
C ASP A 5 1.61 0.90 -0.52
N SER A 6 2.66 0.98 0.30
CA SER A 6 3.43 2.22 0.45
C SER A 6 4.23 2.62 -0.80
N CYS A 7 4.74 1.67 -1.59
CA CYS A 7 5.50 1.97 -2.81
C CYS A 7 4.60 2.51 -3.93
N ALA A 8 3.34 2.08 -4.00
CA ALA A 8 2.33 2.66 -4.88
C ALA A 8 1.97 4.09 -4.43
N LEU A 9 1.82 4.33 -3.13
CA LEU A 9 1.53 5.67 -2.60
C LEU A 9 2.69 6.65 -2.85
N LEU A 10 3.94 6.21 -2.73
CA LEU A 10 5.13 7.01 -3.03
C LEU A 10 5.12 7.55 -4.46
N LYS A 11 4.64 6.78 -5.44
CA LYS A 11 4.55 7.19 -6.85
C LYS A 11 3.62 8.38 -7.10
N PHE A 12 2.72 8.73 -6.16
CA PHE A 12 1.91 9.94 -6.26
C PHE A 12 2.67 11.21 -5.85
N ILE A 13 3.67 11.11 -4.99
CA ILE A 13 4.44 12.26 -4.47
C ILE A 13 5.87 12.34 -5.00
N LYS A 14 6.39 11.23 -5.53
CA LYS A 14 7.72 11.11 -6.12
C LYS A 14 7.56 10.63 -7.57
N PRO A 15 8.02 11.42 -8.57
CA PRO A 15 8.00 10.98 -9.96
C PRO A 15 8.88 9.74 -10.17
N GLU A 16 8.26 8.69 -10.69
CA GLU A 16 8.87 7.41 -11.09
C GLU A 16 8.25 6.99 -12.44
N PRO A 17 8.85 6.02 -13.17
CA PRO A 17 8.36 5.63 -14.50
C PRO A 17 6.85 5.27 -14.53
N GLU A 18 6.37 4.57 -13.51
CA GLU A 18 4.98 4.09 -13.43
C GLU A 18 4.01 5.15 -12.89
N SER A 19 4.50 6.31 -12.40
CA SER A 19 3.66 7.34 -11.79
C SER A 19 2.59 7.87 -12.73
N GLN A 20 2.87 7.99 -14.03
CA GLN A 20 1.89 8.49 -15.00
C GLN A 20 0.77 7.48 -15.22
N ALA A 21 1.12 6.22 -15.42
CA ALA A 21 0.16 5.14 -15.61
C ALA A 21 -0.72 4.95 -14.37
N LEU A 22 -0.13 4.97 -13.17
CA LEU A 22 -0.87 4.90 -11.91
C LEU A 22 -1.88 6.05 -11.74
N ARG A 23 -1.49 7.28 -12.11
CA ARG A 23 -2.39 8.43 -12.07
C ARG A 23 -3.52 8.32 -13.08
N ALA A 24 -3.22 7.91 -14.31
CA ALA A 24 -4.23 7.71 -15.34
C ALA A 24 -5.22 6.61 -14.95
N TRP A 25 -4.71 5.48 -14.44
CA TRP A 25 -5.52 4.40 -13.91
C TRP A 25 -6.43 4.85 -12.76
N ARG A 26 -5.88 5.58 -11.78
CA ARG A 26 -6.67 6.14 -10.67
C ARG A 26 -7.77 7.08 -11.16
N ALA A 27 -7.48 7.91 -12.17
CA ALA A 27 -8.45 8.85 -12.74
C ALA A 27 -9.57 8.16 -13.54
N ALA A 28 -9.32 6.95 -14.04
CA ALA A 28 -10.29 6.15 -14.78
C ALA A 28 -11.15 5.24 -13.88
N LEU A 29 -10.90 5.20 -12.57
CA LEU A 29 -11.69 4.40 -11.64
C LEU A 29 -13.14 4.89 -11.58
N PRO A 30 -14.12 3.99 -11.40
CA PRO A 30 -15.52 4.36 -11.18
C PRO A 30 -15.67 5.32 -9.99
N GLU A 31 -16.64 6.24 -10.09
CA GLU A 31 -17.00 7.12 -8.97
C GLU A 31 -17.40 6.29 -7.74
N GLY A 32 -16.98 6.74 -6.55
CA GLY A 32 -17.19 6.02 -5.29
C GLY A 32 -16.23 4.87 -5.04
N THR A 33 -15.22 4.64 -5.90
CA THR A 33 -14.18 3.63 -5.62
C THR A 33 -13.36 4.03 -4.40
N GLU A 34 -13.50 3.26 -3.32
CA GLU A 34 -12.74 3.46 -2.09
C GLU A 34 -11.30 2.92 -2.24
N LEU A 35 -10.33 3.78 -1.92
CA LEU A 35 -8.91 3.45 -1.82
C LEU A 35 -8.57 3.29 -0.34
N LEU A 36 -7.87 2.22 0.01
CA LEU A 36 -7.46 1.94 1.38
C LEU A 36 -5.99 1.53 1.45
N THR A 37 -5.38 1.70 2.62
CA THR A 37 -4.02 1.27 2.93
C THR A 37 -3.87 1.05 4.43
N SER A 38 -2.79 0.39 4.85
CA SER A 38 -2.43 0.28 6.27
C SER A 38 -1.87 1.60 6.80
N ASP A 39 -2.15 1.93 8.06
CA ASP A 39 -1.46 3.05 8.72
C ASP A 39 0.07 2.84 8.79
N LEU A 40 0.53 1.57 8.62
CA LEU A 40 1.93 1.23 8.38
C LEU A 40 2.56 2.06 7.24
N ALA A 41 1.79 2.38 6.19
CA ALA A 41 2.29 3.11 5.04
C ALA A 41 2.87 4.48 5.45
N ARG A 42 2.33 5.13 6.48
CA ARG A 42 2.89 6.40 6.98
C ARG A 42 4.31 6.22 7.49
N LEU A 43 4.56 5.16 8.24
CA LEU A 43 5.88 4.82 8.78
C LEU A 43 6.85 4.49 7.64
N GLU A 44 6.43 3.67 6.68
CA GLU A 44 7.27 3.26 5.56
C GLU A 44 7.65 4.43 4.63
N ILE A 45 6.67 5.29 4.32
CA ILE A 45 6.89 6.52 3.54
C ILE A 45 7.84 7.44 4.30
N THR A 46 7.60 7.67 5.60
CA THR A 46 8.47 8.49 6.45
C THR A 46 9.92 8.00 6.43
N ARG A 47 10.14 6.70 6.67
CA ARG A 47 11.48 6.09 6.65
C ARG A 47 12.12 6.19 5.27
N THR A 48 11.34 6.04 4.20
CA THR A 48 11.83 6.17 2.83
C THR A 48 12.28 7.60 2.52
N LEU A 49 11.50 8.60 2.91
CA LEU A 49 11.86 10.01 2.72
C LEU A 49 13.09 10.41 3.53
N HIS A 50 13.23 9.90 4.76
CA HIS A 50 14.47 10.07 5.55
C HIS A 50 15.69 9.49 4.83
N ARG A 51 15.60 8.24 4.31
CA ARG A 51 16.70 7.62 3.54
C ARG A 51 17.05 8.40 2.27
N ALA A 52 16.06 9.04 1.65
CA ALA A 52 16.24 9.87 0.47
C ALA A 52 16.82 11.27 0.78
N GLY A 53 17.10 11.60 2.04
CA GLY A 53 17.65 12.89 2.43
C GLY A 53 16.67 14.06 2.31
N VAL A 54 15.36 13.77 2.32
CA VAL A 54 14.33 14.82 2.31
C VAL A 54 14.41 15.61 3.61
N ASP A 55 14.30 16.94 3.51
CA ASP A 55 14.23 17.84 4.65
C ASP A 55 13.20 17.34 5.69
N PRO A 56 13.62 17.04 6.94
CA PRO A 56 12.74 16.53 7.99
C PRO A 56 11.50 17.41 8.22
N GLN A 57 11.61 18.72 8.03
CA GLN A 57 10.48 19.65 8.20
C GLN A 57 9.39 19.46 7.14
N ARG A 58 9.73 18.86 5.98
CA ARG A 58 8.81 18.62 4.86
C ARG A 58 8.23 17.21 4.85
N ILE A 59 8.79 16.27 5.60
CA ILE A 59 8.38 14.85 5.57
C ILE A 59 6.90 14.70 5.94
N ALA A 60 6.44 15.35 7.00
CA ALA A 60 5.04 15.28 7.42
C ALA A 60 4.07 15.74 6.31
N TYR A 61 4.44 16.80 5.57
CA TYR A 61 3.66 17.28 4.43
C TYR A 61 3.59 16.23 3.32
N PHE A 62 4.72 15.65 2.92
CA PHE A 62 4.75 14.64 1.87
C PHE A 62 3.99 13.36 2.25
N VAL A 63 4.12 12.89 3.49
CA VAL A 63 3.35 11.76 4.00
C VAL A 63 1.85 12.05 3.92
N ALA A 64 1.41 13.25 4.34
CA ALA A 64 0.02 13.65 4.24
C ALA A 64 -0.49 13.72 2.79
N GLN A 65 0.35 14.17 1.85
CA GLN A 65 -0.01 14.17 0.42
C GLN A 65 -0.11 12.75 -0.15
N ALA A 66 0.80 11.84 0.23
CA ALA A 66 0.81 10.47 -0.29
C ALA A 66 -0.46 9.70 0.07
N VAL A 67 -0.97 9.87 1.30
CA VAL A 67 -2.18 9.18 1.79
C VAL A 67 -3.47 9.96 1.55
N ARG A 68 -3.43 11.09 0.82
CA ARG A 68 -4.59 11.95 0.62
C ARG A 68 -5.69 11.24 -0.16
N GLY A 69 -6.89 11.19 0.43
CA GLY A 69 -8.06 10.53 -0.16
C GLY A 69 -7.98 9.00 -0.12
N VAL A 70 -7.18 8.45 0.80
CA VAL A 70 -7.04 7.02 1.05
C VAL A 70 -7.49 6.74 2.48
N TYR A 71 -8.36 5.75 2.68
CA TYR A 71 -8.74 5.26 3.99
C TYR A 71 -7.57 4.54 4.65
N LEU A 72 -7.21 4.97 5.86
CA LEU A 72 -6.14 4.35 6.63
C LEU A 72 -6.75 3.36 7.60
N ILE A 73 -6.31 2.11 7.49
CA ILE A 73 -6.73 1.03 8.36
C ILE A 73 -5.72 0.89 9.48
N ASP A 74 -6.21 0.97 10.72
CA ASP A 74 -5.38 0.92 11.91
C ASP A 74 -4.62 -0.42 12.03
N LEU A 75 -3.37 -0.33 12.47
CA LEU A 75 -2.57 -1.49 12.90
C LEU A 75 -3.03 -1.95 14.29
N THR A 76 -4.12 -2.69 14.32
CA THR A 76 -4.69 -3.24 15.56
C THR A 76 -4.03 -4.56 15.96
N SER A 77 -4.27 -5.00 17.20
CA SER A 77 -3.89 -6.34 17.67
C SER A 77 -4.48 -7.45 16.79
N THR A 78 -5.66 -7.25 16.21
CA THR A 78 -6.28 -8.18 15.26
C THR A 78 -5.48 -8.30 13.96
N VAL A 79 -4.97 -7.18 13.43
CA VAL A 79 -4.07 -7.20 12.25
C VAL A 79 -2.78 -7.94 12.57
N LEU A 80 -2.17 -7.66 13.73
CA LEU A 80 -0.96 -8.35 14.19
C LEU A 80 -1.17 -9.86 14.37
N ALA A 81 -2.30 -10.26 14.96
CA ALA A 81 -2.63 -11.68 15.15
C ALA A 81 -2.79 -12.41 13.81
N ARG A 82 -3.43 -11.76 12.82
CA ARG A 82 -3.56 -12.32 11.47
C ARG A 82 -2.20 -12.45 10.77
N ALA A 83 -1.38 -11.40 10.81
CA ALA A 83 -0.03 -11.45 10.25
C ALA A 83 0.83 -12.56 10.87
N THR A 84 0.72 -12.75 12.20
CA THR A 84 1.41 -13.82 12.94
C THR A 84 0.96 -15.22 12.52
N ALA A 85 -0.29 -15.38 12.09
CA ALA A 85 -0.84 -16.68 11.69
C ALA A 85 -0.38 -17.13 10.28
N TYR A 86 0.28 -16.27 9.50
CA TYR A 86 0.72 -16.60 8.15
C TYR A 86 1.86 -17.63 8.17
N GLN A 87 1.59 -18.80 7.56
CA GLN A 87 2.57 -19.86 7.38
C GLN A 87 3.30 -19.72 6.04
N ALA A 88 3.98 -18.59 5.84
CA ALA A 88 4.69 -18.26 4.60
C ALA A 88 6.16 -17.88 4.92
N PRO A 89 7.11 -18.84 4.88
CA PRO A 89 8.49 -18.62 5.35
C PRO A 89 9.26 -17.50 4.64
N GLY A 90 8.89 -17.17 3.39
CA GLY A 90 9.50 -16.08 2.62
C GLY A 90 8.77 -14.74 2.72
N LEU A 91 7.70 -14.64 3.51
CA LEU A 91 6.93 -13.41 3.63
C LEU A 91 7.61 -12.44 4.61
N GLY A 92 7.97 -11.26 4.11
CA GLY A 92 8.56 -10.21 4.93
C GLY A 92 7.62 -9.73 6.05
N THR A 93 8.20 -9.28 7.17
CA THR A 93 7.41 -8.80 8.32
C THR A 93 6.46 -7.66 7.96
N LEU A 94 6.92 -6.65 7.20
CA LEU A 94 6.07 -5.52 6.82
C LEU A 94 5.04 -5.93 5.75
N ASP A 95 5.43 -6.78 4.81
CA ASP A 95 4.53 -7.36 3.80
C ASP A 95 3.39 -8.14 4.45
N SER A 96 3.68 -8.94 5.49
CA SER A 96 2.65 -9.65 6.26
C SER A 96 1.63 -8.71 6.88
N LEU A 97 2.04 -7.50 7.29
CA LEU A 97 1.12 -6.50 7.83
C LEU A 97 0.25 -5.90 6.73
N HIS A 98 0.81 -5.62 5.53
CA HIS A 98 0.02 -5.16 4.39
C HIS A 98 -1.04 -6.20 3.98
N LEU A 99 -0.66 -7.47 3.86
CA LEU A 99 -1.58 -8.56 3.56
C LEU A 99 -2.64 -8.71 4.66
N ALA A 100 -2.22 -8.67 5.93
CA ALA A 100 -3.13 -8.80 7.06
C ALA A 100 -4.10 -7.63 7.18
N THR A 101 -3.70 -6.42 6.81
CA THR A 101 -4.59 -5.27 6.73
C THR A 101 -5.61 -5.42 5.61
N ALA A 102 -5.20 -5.94 4.44
CA ALA A 102 -6.08 -6.10 3.27
C ALA A 102 -7.09 -7.26 3.42
N ASP A 103 -6.72 -8.33 4.11
CA ASP A 103 -7.44 -9.60 4.14
C ASP A 103 -8.94 -9.50 4.54
N PRO A 104 -9.37 -8.69 5.54
CA PRO A 104 -10.80 -8.52 5.84
C PRO A 104 -11.64 -8.02 4.67
N PHE A 105 -11.02 -7.31 3.73
CA PHE A 105 -11.69 -6.68 2.59
C PHE A 105 -11.63 -7.54 1.32
N ARG A 106 -11.00 -8.71 1.37
CA ARG A 106 -10.74 -9.61 0.23
C ARG A 106 -11.91 -9.76 -0.73
N VAL A 107 -13.12 -10.02 -0.22
CA VAL A 107 -14.31 -10.26 -1.06
C VAL A 107 -14.73 -9.01 -1.85
N GLY A 108 -14.50 -7.81 -1.29
CA GLY A 108 -14.81 -6.53 -1.93
C GLY A 108 -13.58 -5.83 -2.55
N LEU A 109 -12.41 -6.46 -2.49
CA LEU A 109 -11.18 -5.91 -3.05
C LEU A 109 -11.16 -6.18 -4.55
N THR A 110 -11.04 -5.13 -5.35
CA THR A 110 -10.95 -5.23 -6.82
C THR A 110 -9.51 -5.11 -7.31
N ALA A 111 -8.63 -4.52 -6.50
CA ALA A 111 -7.19 -4.48 -6.77
C ALA A 111 -6.38 -4.37 -5.47
N PHE A 112 -5.25 -5.06 -5.42
CA PHE A 112 -4.15 -4.86 -4.50
C PHE A 112 -2.96 -4.30 -5.30
N VAL A 113 -2.70 -3.00 -5.14
CA VAL A 113 -1.70 -2.28 -5.94
C VAL A 113 -0.37 -2.24 -5.21
N THR A 114 0.62 -2.86 -5.82
CA THR A 114 2.02 -2.85 -5.38
C THR A 114 2.94 -2.94 -6.59
N TYR A 115 4.13 -2.36 -6.45
CA TYR A 115 5.22 -2.48 -7.43
C TYR A 115 6.41 -3.26 -6.85
N ASP A 116 6.26 -3.80 -5.64
CA ASP A 116 7.18 -4.74 -5.04
C ASP A 116 6.83 -6.14 -5.55
N SER A 117 7.78 -6.80 -6.22
CA SER A 117 7.55 -8.11 -6.83
C SER A 117 7.36 -9.23 -5.80
N GLU A 118 7.99 -9.12 -4.62
CA GLU A 118 7.87 -10.11 -3.55
C GLU A 118 6.49 -9.98 -2.88
N LEU A 119 6.06 -8.75 -2.57
CA LEU A 119 4.71 -8.50 -2.05
C LEU A 119 3.63 -8.83 -3.09
N ALA A 120 3.84 -8.51 -4.37
CA ALA A 120 2.93 -8.89 -5.45
C ALA A 120 2.73 -10.40 -5.51
N LYS A 121 3.82 -11.16 -5.47
CA LYS A 121 3.76 -12.63 -5.46
C LYS A 121 3.01 -13.13 -4.23
N ALA A 122 3.36 -12.63 -3.05
CA ALA A 122 2.70 -13.05 -1.82
C ALA A 122 1.20 -12.71 -1.84
N ALA A 123 0.80 -11.52 -2.28
CA ALA A 123 -0.60 -11.14 -2.41
C ALA A 123 -1.36 -12.06 -3.37
N ALA A 124 -0.74 -12.44 -4.50
CA ALA A 124 -1.33 -13.39 -5.45
C ALA A 124 -1.46 -14.80 -4.86
N ASP A 125 -0.43 -15.30 -4.15
CA ASP A 125 -0.47 -16.60 -3.45
C ASP A 125 -1.55 -16.61 -2.36
N PHE A 126 -1.77 -15.45 -1.73
CA PHE A 126 -2.87 -15.22 -0.80
C PHE A 126 -4.20 -14.99 -1.50
N GLY A 127 -4.32 -15.04 -2.84
CA GLY A 127 -5.58 -14.92 -3.58
C GLY A 127 -6.16 -13.50 -3.66
N LEU A 128 -5.32 -12.47 -3.51
CA LEU A 128 -5.72 -11.07 -3.73
C LEU A 128 -5.54 -10.67 -5.21
N PRO A 129 -6.40 -9.80 -5.76
CA PRO A 129 -6.31 -9.35 -7.15
C PRO A 129 -5.17 -8.35 -7.34
N VAL A 130 -3.96 -8.82 -7.64
CA VAL A 130 -2.77 -7.96 -7.77
C VAL A 130 -2.82 -7.11 -9.03
N HIS A 131 -2.42 -5.84 -8.92
CA HIS A 131 -2.36 -4.91 -10.04
C HIS A 131 -1.16 -3.96 -9.93
N ALA A 132 -0.55 -3.61 -11.07
CA ALA A 132 0.56 -2.64 -11.14
C ALA A 132 0.44 -1.84 -12.44
N PRO A 133 -0.31 -0.72 -12.44
CA PRO A 133 -0.45 0.13 -13.63
C PRO A 133 0.90 0.61 -14.18
N ALA A 134 1.15 0.41 -15.48
CA ALA A 134 2.40 0.79 -16.16
C ALA A 134 2.13 1.37 -17.56
#